data_AF-A0A1Z7Z3S1-F1
#
_entry.id   AF-A0A1Z7Z3S1-F1
#
_cell.length_a   1.000
_cell.length_b   1.000
_cell.length_c   1.000
_cell.angle_alpha   90.00
_cell.angle_beta   90.00
_cell.angle_gamma   90.00
#
_symmetry.space_group_name_H-M   'P 1'
#
loop_
_entity.id
_entity.type
_entity.pdbx_description
1 polymer ?
#
loop_
_entity_poly.entity_id
_entity_poly.type
_entity_poly.pdbx_seq_one_letter_code
_entity_poly.pdbx_strand_id
1 'polypeptide(L)'
;MSCNVVETDSESTIRENTFLIGKWTGNGHFLNMNFAKDIGEVIIEVDIRDDYQVFGKIGEATLKNMTIEEASYGFAIKGVLSSKLKEDSETEKNHLIILLVINEDDKVDVNSSDANFHLKSNYSFDFGMKVGSVNLTKEHN
;
A
#
# COMPACT_ATOMS: atom_id res chain seq x y z
N MET A 1 27.45 -9.87 -24.90
CA MET A 1 26.96 -10.31 -23.58
C MET A 1 25.71 -9.50 -23.32
N SER A 2 24.53 -10.12 -23.40
CA SER A 2 23.26 -9.44 -23.13
C SER A 2 23.03 -9.47 -21.63
N CYS A 3 23.10 -8.32 -20.98
CA CYS A 3 22.56 -8.17 -19.63
C CYS A 3 21.04 -8.18 -19.77
N ASN A 4 20.43 -9.37 -19.65
CA ASN A 4 19.00 -9.46 -19.43
C ASN A 4 18.76 -8.94 -18.01
N VAL A 5 18.44 -7.66 -17.88
CA VAL A 5 17.86 -7.13 -16.64
C VAL A 5 16.58 -7.91 -16.44
N VAL A 6 16.52 -8.70 -15.38
CA VAL A 6 15.28 -9.36 -14.96
C VAL A 6 14.40 -8.23 -14.44
N GLU A 7 13.47 -7.78 -15.28
CA GLU A 7 12.44 -6.81 -14.90
C GLU A 7 11.71 -7.37 -13.68
N THR A 8 11.58 -6.57 -12.63
CA THR A 8 10.81 -6.97 -11.45
C THR A 8 9.32 -6.83 -11.76
N ASP A 9 8.48 -7.68 -11.18
CA ASP A 9 7.02 -7.63 -11.41
C ASP A 9 6.42 -6.23 -11.12
N SER A 10 7.04 -5.47 -10.20
CA SER A 10 6.68 -4.07 -9.92
C SER A 10 6.98 -3.13 -11.09
N GLU A 11 8.13 -3.28 -11.73
CA GLU A 11 8.58 -2.41 -12.81
C GLU A 11 7.65 -2.51 -14.02
N SER A 12 7.34 -3.74 -14.46
CA SER A 12 6.41 -3.97 -15.56
C SER A 12 5.02 -3.42 -15.22
N THR A 13 4.52 -3.65 -13.99
CA THR A 13 3.21 -3.16 -13.55
C THR A 13 3.12 -1.63 -13.62
N ILE A 14 4.14 -0.91 -13.13
CA ILE A 14 4.14 0.57 -13.14
C ILE A 14 4.31 1.11 -14.56
N ARG A 15 5.18 0.48 -15.37
CA ARG A 15 5.43 0.88 -16.76
C ARG A 15 4.15 0.84 -17.61
N GLU A 16 3.32 -0.18 -17.41
CA GLU A 16 2.05 -0.35 -18.12
C GLU A 16 0.93 0.53 -17.56
N ASN A 17 1.09 1.02 -16.32
CA ASN A 17 0.08 1.78 -15.58
C ASN A 17 0.66 3.08 -15.01
N THR A 18 1.15 3.96 -15.89
CA THR A 18 1.82 5.21 -15.49
C THR A 18 0.95 6.17 -14.68
N PHE A 19 -0.37 6.03 -14.76
CA PHE A 19 -1.32 6.74 -13.89
C PHE A 19 -1.20 6.34 -12.41
N LEU A 20 -0.40 5.34 -12.03
CA LEU A 20 -0.08 5.03 -10.63
C LEU A 20 1.01 5.94 -10.07
N ILE A 21 1.89 6.47 -10.94
CA ILE A 21 3.03 7.32 -10.55
C ILE A 21 2.52 8.57 -9.82
N GLY A 22 3.13 8.88 -8.69
CA GLY A 22 2.79 10.01 -7.84
C GLY A 22 2.83 9.64 -6.35
N LYS A 23 2.66 10.67 -5.53
CA LYS A 23 2.56 10.55 -4.08
C LYS A 23 1.11 10.47 -3.66
N TRP A 24 0.73 9.34 -3.08
CA TRP A 24 -0.60 9.05 -2.55
C TRP A 24 -0.59 9.18 -1.04
N THR A 25 -1.55 9.93 -0.50
CA THR A 25 -1.69 10.11 0.95
C THR A 25 -3.14 9.95 1.37
N GLY A 26 -3.36 9.43 2.57
CA GLY A 26 -4.70 9.22 3.09
C GLY A 26 -4.68 8.95 4.58
N ASN A 27 -5.82 9.20 5.21
CA ASN A 27 -6.01 8.86 6.62
C ASN A 27 -6.86 7.60 6.73
N GLY A 28 -6.24 6.51 7.18
CA GLY A 28 -6.85 5.20 7.28
C GLY A 28 -7.39 4.92 8.69
N HIS A 29 -8.40 4.05 8.77
CA HIS A 29 -8.89 3.53 10.04
C HIS A 29 -9.10 2.02 9.97
N PHE A 30 -8.87 1.34 11.10
CA PHE A 30 -9.13 -0.10 11.20
C PHE A 30 -10.61 -0.37 11.44
N LEU A 31 -11.14 -1.44 10.82
CA LEU A 31 -12.54 -1.84 10.95
C LEU A 31 -12.80 -2.65 12.23
N ASN A 32 -11.76 -3.27 12.81
CA ASN A 32 -11.88 -3.93 14.11
C ASN A 32 -11.90 -2.88 15.23
N MET A 33 -13.05 -2.71 15.90
CA MET A 33 -13.26 -1.65 16.89
C MET A 33 -12.25 -1.65 18.05
N ASN A 34 -11.84 -2.82 18.55
CA ASN A 34 -10.88 -2.87 19.66
C ASN A 34 -9.50 -2.40 19.18
N PHE A 35 -9.06 -2.92 18.04
CA PHE A 35 -7.80 -2.51 17.44
C PHE A 35 -7.78 -1.03 17.04
N ALA A 36 -8.90 -0.52 16.53
CA ALA A 36 -9.07 0.88 16.18
C ALA A 36 -9.00 1.80 17.40
N LYS A 37 -9.50 1.39 18.57
CA LYS A 37 -9.36 2.15 19.81
C LYS A 37 -7.91 2.28 20.27
N ASP A 38 -7.11 1.23 20.06
CA ASP A 38 -5.72 1.19 20.53
C ASP A 38 -4.79 1.99 19.61
N ILE A 39 -4.93 1.77 18.29
CA ILE A 39 -4.07 2.42 17.29
C ILE A 39 -4.56 3.84 17.02
N GLY A 40 -5.87 4.01 16.83
CA GLY A 40 -6.47 5.21 16.28
C GLY A 40 -6.43 5.24 14.75
N GLU A 41 -6.57 6.45 14.22
CA GLU A 41 -6.35 6.76 12.81
C GLU A 41 -4.86 6.64 12.46
N VAL A 42 -4.57 6.21 11.23
CA VAL A 42 -3.21 6.04 10.72
C VAL A 42 -3.05 6.74 9.38
N ILE A 43 -2.08 7.64 9.30
CA ILE A 43 -1.69 8.24 8.02
C ILE A 43 -0.96 7.20 7.19
N ILE A 44 -1.40 7.01 5.95
CA ILE A 44 -0.76 6.15 4.95
C ILE A 44 -0.21 7.06 3.86
N GLU A 45 1.06 6.84 3.50
CA GLU A 45 1.74 7.53 2.41
C GLU A 45 2.37 6.48 1.50
N VAL A 46 2.21 6.63 0.19
CA VAL A 46 2.85 5.80 -0.82
C VAL A 46 3.40 6.70 -1.92
N ASP A 47 4.68 6.57 -2.25
CA ASP A 47 5.36 7.32 -3.30
C ASP A 47 5.79 6.34 -4.39
N ILE A 48 5.11 6.39 -5.54
CA ILE A 48 5.42 5.60 -6.74
C ILE A 48 6.13 6.52 -7.72
N ARG A 49 7.39 6.22 -8.02
CA ARG A 49 8.25 7.10 -8.83
C ARG A 49 8.34 6.66 -10.29
N ASP A 50 8.84 7.56 -11.12
CA ASP A 50 9.10 7.37 -12.55
C ASP A 50 10.28 6.41 -12.84
N ASP A 51 11.15 6.19 -11.86
CA ASP A 51 12.18 5.16 -11.85
C ASP A 51 11.69 3.78 -11.34
N TYR A 52 10.37 3.62 -11.22
CA TYR A 52 9.69 2.39 -10.82
C TYR A 52 9.94 1.95 -9.37
N GLN A 53 10.54 2.81 -8.55
CA GLN A 53 10.67 2.57 -7.12
C GLN A 53 9.37 2.89 -6.38
N VAL A 54 9.05 2.07 -5.38
CA VAL A 54 7.89 2.25 -4.51
C VAL A 54 8.37 2.44 -3.08
N PHE A 55 7.95 3.54 -2.47
CA PHE A 55 8.18 3.85 -1.07
C PHE A 55 6.86 4.03 -0.35
N GLY A 56 6.88 3.86 0.98
CA GLY A 56 5.67 4.02 1.74
C GLY A 56 5.87 4.00 3.23
N LYS A 57 4.83 4.47 3.91
CA LYS A 57 4.77 4.67 5.34
C LYS A 57 3.34 4.47 5.82
N ILE A 58 3.19 3.94 7.03
CA ILE A 58 1.90 3.84 7.72
C ILE A 58 2.10 4.14 9.21
N GLY A 59 1.40 5.16 9.72
CA GLY A 59 1.62 5.66 11.07
C GLY A 59 3.08 6.06 11.27
N GLU A 60 3.76 5.46 12.25
CA GLU A 60 5.17 5.69 12.54
C GLU A 60 6.12 4.75 11.75
N ALA A 61 5.60 3.70 11.11
CA ALA A 61 6.40 2.70 10.43
C ALA A 61 6.70 3.06 8.97
N THR A 62 7.96 2.93 8.56
CA THR A 62 8.33 2.89 7.15
C THR A 62 8.15 1.48 6.59
N LEU A 63 7.86 1.38 5.29
CA LEU A 63 7.71 0.09 4.60
C LEU A 63 9.01 -0.26 3.87
N LYS A 64 9.41 -1.53 4.00
CA LYS A 64 10.56 -2.15 3.34
C LYS A 64 10.09 -3.18 2.34
N ASN A 65 10.95 -3.50 1.37
CA ASN A 65 10.71 -4.53 0.34
C ASN A 65 9.36 -4.33 -0.36
N MET A 66 9.08 -3.09 -0.77
CA MET A 66 7.79 -2.79 -1.35
C MET A 66 7.67 -3.31 -2.76
N THR A 67 6.49 -3.82 -3.10
CA THR A 67 6.15 -4.26 -4.45
C THR A 67 4.76 -3.80 -4.81
N ILE A 68 4.49 -3.72 -6.10
CA ILE A 68 3.15 -3.49 -6.65
C ILE A 68 2.86 -4.53 -7.71
N GLU A 69 1.65 -5.09 -7.69
CA GLU A 69 1.21 -6.09 -8.65
C GLU A 69 -0.27 -5.86 -8.98
N GLU A 70 -0.71 -6.35 -10.14
CA GLU A 70 -2.13 -6.37 -10.50
C GLU A 70 -2.92 -7.30 -9.57
N ALA A 71 -4.14 -6.87 -9.25
CA ALA A 71 -5.11 -7.63 -8.48
C ALA A 71 -6.47 -7.56 -9.19
N SER A 72 -7.41 -8.45 -8.82
CA SER A 72 -8.68 -8.62 -9.53
C SER A 72 -9.53 -7.35 -9.72
N TYR A 73 -9.34 -6.31 -8.91
CA TYR A 73 -10.11 -5.06 -8.95
C TYR A 73 -9.20 -3.81 -8.93
N GLY A 74 -7.93 -3.94 -9.33
CA GLY A 74 -6.97 -2.84 -9.33
C GLY A 74 -5.56 -3.33 -9.01
N PHE A 75 -4.94 -2.80 -7.96
CA PHE A 75 -3.54 -3.07 -7.64
C PHE A 75 -3.33 -3.40 -6.17
N ALA A 76 -2.39 -4.30 -5.90
CA ALA A 76 -1.94 -4.63 -4.56
C ALA A 76 -0.54 -4.08 -4.32
N ILE A 77 -0.42 -3.12 -3.40
CA ILE A 77 0.87 -2.62 -2.92
C ILE A 77 1.22 -3.35 -1.63
N LYS A 78 2.35 -4.05 -1.64
CA LYS A 78 2.83 -4.85 -0.51
C LYS A 78 4.04 -4.18 0.10
N GLY A 79 4.20 -4.31 1.42
CA GLY A 79 5.41 -3.90 2.12
C GLY A 79 5.53 -4.55 3.49
N VAL A 80 6.73 -4.51 4.05
CA VAL A 80 7.01 -5.00 5.40
C VAL A 80 7.31 -3.82 6.30
N LEU A 81 6.59 -3.70 7.42
CA LEU A 81 6.81 -2.66 8.41
C LEU A 81 8.22 -2.79 9.00
N SER A 82 8.94 -1.67 9.03
CA SER A 82 10.27 -1.58 9.64
C SER A 82 10.22 -1.48 11.17
N SER A 83 9.09 -1.06 11.71
CA SER A 83 8.79 -0.86 13.13
C SER A 83 7.30 -1.05 13.39
N LYS A 84 6.87 -0.89 14.64
CA LYS A 84 5.44 -0.84 14.98
C LYS A 84 4.77 0.36 14.32
N LEU A 85 3.46 0.26 14.10
CA LEU A 85 2.60 1.36 13.61
C LEU A 85 2.53 2.54 14.58
N LYS A 86 2.66 2.22 15.87
CA LYS A 86 2.62 3.12 17.02
C LYS A 86 3.42 2.47 18.14
N GLU A 87 4.29 3.22 18.82
CA GLU A 87 5.23 2.72 19.83
C GLU A 87 4.58 1.78 20.87
N ASP A 88 3.42 2.19 21.40
CA ASP A 88 2.69 1.46 22.46
C ASP A 88 1.79 0.34 21.95
N SER A 89 1.74 0.08 20.63
CA SER A 89 0.89 -1.00 20.10
C SER A 89 1.47 -2.39 20.40
N GLU A 90 0.59 -3.34 20.77
CA GLU A 90 0.96 -4.74 21.00
C GLU A 90 0.84 -5.62 19.74
N THR A 91 0.67 -5.00 18.56
CA THR A 91 0.49 -5.78 17.32
C THR A 91 1.80 -6.43 16.86
N GLU A 92 1.77 -7.73 16.63
CA GLU A 92 2.87 -8.48 15.99
C GLU A 92 2.75 -8.52 14.45
N LYS A 93 1.73 -7.88 13.89
CA LYS A 93 1.50 -7.85 12.44
C LYS A 93 2.47 -6.87 11.78
N ASN A 94 3.21 -7.33 10.79
CA ASN A 94 4.32 -6.61 10.18
C ASN A 94 4.29 -6.61 8.64
N HIS A 95 3.32 -7.27 8.01
CA HIS A 95 3.14 -7.23 6.56
C HIS A 95 1.94 -6.34 6.25
N LEU A 96 2.12 -5.35 5.40
CA LEU A 96 1.05 -4.50 4.88
C LEU A 96 0.72 -4.90 3.44
N ILE A 97 -0.57 -4.96 3.14
CA ILE A 97 -1.09 -4.95 1.77
C ILE A 97 -2.07 -3.79 1.67
N ILE A 98 -1.90 -2.90 0.70
CA ILE A 98 -2.86 -1.86 0.34
C ILE A 98 -3.46 -2.28 -1.00
N LEU A 99 -4.78 -2.38 -1.05
CA LEU A 99 -5.55 -2.73 -2.23
C LEU A 99 -6.13 -1.44 -2.80
N LEU A 100 -5.53 -0.94 -3.87
CA LEU A 100 -6.04 0.19 -4.64
C LEU A 100 -7.17 -0.31 -5.53
N VAL A 101 -8.37 0.22 -5.36
CA VAL A 101 -9.48 -0.02 -6.27
C VAL A 101 -9.46 1.09 -7.32
N ILE A 102 -9.22 0.70 -8.57
CA ILE A 102 -9.18 1.63 -9.70
C ILE A 102 -10.14 1.09 -10.75
N ASN A 103 -11.15 1.88 -11.08
CA ASN A 103 -12.10 1.55 -12.12
C ASN A 103 -11.44 1.66 -13.49
N GLU A 104 -11.69 0.70 -14.38
CA GLU A 104 -11.01 0.65 -15.69
C GLU A 104 -11.37 1.84 -16.58
N ASP A 105 -12.57 2.39 -16.41
CA ASP A 105 -13.08 3.53 -17.16
C ASP A 105 -12.41 4.87 -16.75
N ASP A 106 -11.76 4.91 -15.58
CA ASP A 106 -11.23 6.14 -14.96
C ASP A 106 -9.69 6.22 -14.97
N LYS A 107 -8.99 5.28 -15.65
CA LYS A 107 -7.52 5.12 -15.62
C LYS A 107 -6.71 6.36 -16.06
N VAL A 108 -7.30 7.34 -16.72
CA VAL A 108 -6.56 8.50 -17.27
C VAL A 108 -6.33 9.62 -16.24
N ASP A 109 -7.23 9.78 -15.25
CA ASP A 109 -7.20 10.89 -14.28
C ASP A 109 -7.45 10.41 -12.84
N VAL A 110 -6.85 9.28 -12.47
CA VAL A 110 -7.00 8.73 -11.10
C VAL A 110 -6.22 9.59 -10.11
N ASN A 111 -6.93 10.51 -9.46
CA ASN A 111 -6.40 11.39 -8.40
C ASN A 111 -6.89 10.98 -7.01
N SER A 112 -7.82 10.04 -6.91
CA SER A 112 -8.21 9.41 -5.66
C SER A 112 -8.57 7.94 -5.87
N SER A 113 -8.43 7.15 -4.81
CA SER A 113 -8.81 5.74 -4.81
C SER A 113 -9.34 5.35 -3.44
N ASP A 114 -10.51 4.70 -3.42
CA ASP A 114 -10.95 3.96 -2.25
C ASP A 114 -10.09 2.71 -2.14
N ALA A 115 -9.41 2.57 -1.02
CA ALA A 115 -8.50 1.47 -0.78
C ALA A 115 -8.83 0.77 0.54
N ASN A 116 -8.62 -0.54 0.53
CA ASN A 116 -8.57 -1.33 1.75
C ASN A 116 -7.12 -1.65 2.06
N PHE A 117 -6.77 -1.73 3.33
CA PHE A 117 -5.46 -2.19 3.74
C PHE A 117 -5.54 -3.30 4.77
N HIS A 118 -4.62 -4.25 4.66
CA HIS A 118 -4.54 -5.44 5.49
C HIS A 118 -3.20 -5.46 6.19
N LEU A 119 -3.24 -5.54 7.52
CA LEU A 119 -2.08 -5.82 8.35
C LEU A 119 -2.06 -7.31 8.71
N LYS A 120 -0.98 -8.00 8.33
CA LYS A 120 -0.85 -9.45 8.39
C LYS A 120 0.48 -9.86 9.02
N SER A 121 0.59 -11.13 9.43
CA SER A 121 1.86 -11.74 9.86
C SER A 121 2.70 -12.27 8.69
N ASN A 122 2.08 -12.45 7.52
CA ASN A 122 2.69 -12.90 6.26
C ASN A 122 1.78 -12.53 5.07
N TYR A 123 2.22 -12.72 3.83
CA TYR A 123 1.39 -12.47 2.64
C TYR A 123 0.44 -13.62 2.26
N SER A 124 0.48 -14.75 2.97
CA SER A 124 -0.44 -15.87 2.79
C SER A 124 -1.72 -15.69 3.62
N PHE A 125 -2.45 -16.78 3.86
CA PHE A 125 -3.65 -16.76 4.67
C PHE A 125 -3.33 -16.43 6.14
N ASP A 126 -4.09 -15.48 6.74
CA ASP A 126 -3.90 -15.03 8.12
C ASP A 126 -5.27 -14.75 8.77
N PHE A 127 -5.71 -15.64 9.67
CA PHE A 127 -6.97 -15.49 10.41
C PHE A 127 -7.01 -14.26 11.31
N GLY A 128 -5.85 -13.77 11.76
CA GLY A 128 -5.73 -12.63 12.66
C GLY A 128 -5.53 -11.30 11.95
N MET A 129 -5.68 -11.26 10.62
CA MET A 129 -5.44 -10.05 9.85
C MET A 129 -6.29 -8.88 10.36
N LYS A 130 -5.71 -7.68 10.37
CA LYS A 130 -6.42 -6.44 10.70
C LYS A 130 -6.74 -5.72 9.41
N VAL A 131 -8.03 -5.56 9.13
CA VAL A 131 -8.52 -4.86 7.95
C VAL A 131 -8.81 -3.41 8.32
N GLY A 132 -8.42 -2.50 7.45
CA GLY A 132 -8.79 -1.10 7.50
C GLY A 132 -9.18 -0.58 6.13
N SER A 133 -9.74 0.62 6.12
CA SER A 133 -10.07 1.36 4.90
C SER A 133 -9.41 2.73 4.92
N VAL A 134 -9.06 3.21 3.73
CA VAL A 134 -8.41 4.50 3.52
C VAL A 134 -8.86 5.03 2.17
N ASN A 135 -9.17 6.32 2.11
CA ASN A 135 -9.26 7.01 0.82
C ASN A 135 -7.90 7.65 0.56
N LEU A 136 -7.22 7.21 -0.50
CA LEU A 136 -5.93 7.74 -0.90
C LEU A 136 -6.15 8.81 -1.96
N THR A 137 -5.58 9.99 -1.73
CA THR A 137 -5.54 11.09 -2.70
C THR A 137 -4.13 11.22 -3.25
N LYS A 138 -4.00 11.37 -4.56
CA LYS A 138 -2.73 11.68 -5.19
C LYS A 138 -2.47 13.19 -5.07
N GLU A 139 -1.29 13.56 -4.58
CA GLU A 139 -0.84 14.94 -4.57
C GLU A 139 -0.61 15.42 -6.01
N HIS A 140 -1.27 16.52 -6.38
CA HIS A 140 -0.96 17.23 -7.62
C HIS A 140 0.35 18.01 -7.42
N ASN A 141 1.33 17.73 -8.28
CA ASN A 141 2.52 18.59 -8.44
C ASN A 141 2.16 19.89 -9.15
#